data_AF-A0A2C5ZFC7-F1
#
_entry.id   AF-A0A2C5ZFC7-F1
#
_cell.length_a   1.000
_cell.length_b   1.000
_cell.length_c   1.000
_cell.angle_alpha   90.00
_cell.angle_beta   90.00
_cell.angle_gamma   90.00
#
_symmetry.space_group_name_H-M   'P 1'
#
loop_
_entity.id
_entity.type
_entity.pdbx_description
1 polymer ?
#
loop_
_entity_poly.entity_id
_entity_poly.type
_entity_poly.pdbx_seq_one_letter_code
_entity_poly.pdbx_strand_id
1 'polypeptide(L)'
;MDFLFLLSAICGWVYTLCWSASFYPQALLNVRRRSTSGTTIDYPFINVLGFAAYLASSAALLYSPTVRAQYAARHHGLAPTVQLNDVLFALHALVLSLITASQYFCAQSLWNFYPAPGTRPSRAMVGVATGCVLAVLATYALAAHAASSSYPLDPASAWCELDVVYAAGYAKLLITLVKYTPQVVVNARARSTVGWSISQVVLDLVGGFLSLLQLALDSYRQHDWSGVSGNPVKLALGNASMLYDSVFMVQHYVLYPHRADAHWPDVEAPLLEAPRAPDADLGRRRRLS
;
A
#
# COMPACT_ATOMS: atom_id res chain seq x y z
N MET A 1 23.85 -29.35 -0.50
CA MET A 1 23.11 -28.07 -0.51
C MET A 1 23.69 -27.23 0.60
N ASP A 2 24.26 -26.07 0.28
CA ASP A 2 24.88 -25.19 1.27
C ASP A 2 23.81 -24.64 2.22
N PHE A 3 24.08 -24.66 3.53
CA PHE A 3 23.16 -24.13 4.55
C PHE A 3 22.72 -22.69 4.24
N LEU A 4 23.65 -21.85 3.77
CA LEU A 4 23.37 -20.46 3.40
C LEU A 4 22.46 -20.33 2.17
N PHE A 5 22.52 -21.28 1.23
CA PHE A 5 21.60 -21.33 0.10
C PHE A 5 20.18 -21.64 0.58
N LEU A 6 20.02 -22.66 1.42
CA LEU A 6 18.74 -23.04 1.98
C LEU A 6 18.14 -21.90 2.82
N LEU A 7 18.95 -21.24 3.65
CA LEU A 7 18.53 -20.11 4.46
C LEU A 7 18.08 -18.93 3.60
N SER A 8 18.84 -18.56 2.57
CA SER A 8 18.44 -17.52 1.59
C SER A 8 17.12 -17.87 0.91
N ALA A 9 16.95 -19.12 0.45
CA ALA A 9 15.72 -19.57 -0.20
C ALA A 9 14.51 -19.51 0.75
N ILE A 10 14.67 -19.91 2.02
CA ILE A 10 13.61 -19.83 3.04
C ILE A 10 13.26 -18.36 3.30
N CYS A 11 14.24 -17.48 3.52
CA CYS A 11 14.01 -16.05 3.67
C CYS A 11 13.21 -15.49 2.47
N GLY A 12 13.61 -15.87 1.26
CA GLY A 12 12.94 -15.63 -0.03
C GLY A 12 11.43 -15.86 -0.01
N TRP A 13 11.05 -17.10 0.29
CA TRP A 13 9.65 -17.52 0.31
C TRP A 13 8.87 -16.88 1.46
N VAL A 14 9.46 -16.82 2.66
CA VAL A 14 8.76 -16.28 3.83
C VAL A 14 8.47 -14.79 3.65
N TYR A 15 9.42 -13.96 3.19
CA TYR A 15 9.10 -12.54 2.98
C TYR A 15 8.05 -12.33 1.90
N THR A 16 8.07 -13.15 0.84
CA THR A 16 7.10 -13.05 -0.25
C THR A 16 5.68 -13.33 0.26
N LEU A 17 5.55 -14.34 1.11
CA LEU A 17 4.30 -14.67 1.79
C LEU A 17 3.89 -13.58 2.77
N CYS A 18 4.80 -13.04 3.58
CA CYS A 18 4.51 -11.96 4.52
C CYS A 18 4.02 -10.69 3.81
N TRP A 19 4.68 -10.25 2.75
CA TRP A 19 4.25 -9.09 1.98
C TRP A 19 2.92 -9.31 1.26
N SER A 20 2.67 -10.51 0.74
CA SER A 20 1.37 -10.80 0.13
C SER A 20 0.26 -10.85 1.19
N ALA A 21 0.54 -11.45 2.35
CA ALA A 21 -0.39 -11.53 3.46
C ALA A 21 -0.68 -10.16 4.09
N SER A 22 0.23 -9.19 4.03
CA SER A 22 0.06 -7.87 4.65
C SER A 22 -1.11 -7.06 4.06
N PHE A 23 -1.61 -7.40 2.87
CA PHE A 23 -2.77 -6.73 2.26
C PHE A 23 -4.12 -7.10 2.89
N TYR A 24 -4.20 -8.21 3.62
CA TYR A 24 -5.46 -8.73 4.14
C TYR A 24 -5.91 -8.14 5.48
N PRO A 25 -5.02 -7.95 6.49
CA PRO A 25 -5.43 -7.63 7.85
C PRO A 25 -6.30 -6.38 7.95
N GLN A 26 -6.00 -5.30 7.23
CA GLN A 26 -6.83 -4.09 7.30
C GLN A 26 -8.22 -4.29 6.70
N ALA A 27 -8.31 -4.93 5.53
CA ALA A 27 -9.60 -5.21 4.89
C ALA A 27 -10.48 -6.10 5.78
N LEU A 28 -9.88 -7.13 6.39
CA LEU A 28 -10.59 -8.02 7.32
C LEU A 28 -10.98 -7.31 8.62
N LEU A 29 -10.12 -6.44 9.15
CA LEU A 29 -10.41 -5.65 10.34
C LEU A 29 -11.62 -4.72 10.11
N ASN A 30 -11.69 -4.08 8.95
CA ASN A 30 -12.82 -3.23 8.58
C ASN A 30 -14.12 -4.03 8.51
N VAL A 31 -14.10 -5.24 7.93
CA VAL A 31 -15.27 -6.15 7.89
C VAL A 31 -15.70 -6.57 9.29
N ARG A 32 -14.75 -6.99 10.14
CA ARG A 32 -15.02 -7.40 11.52
C ARG A 32 -15.63 -6.28 12.34
N ARG A 33 -15.15 -5.05 12.17
CA ARG A 33 -15.64 -3.86 12.87
C ARG A 33 -16.86 -3.21 12.23
N ARG A 34 -17.25 -3.65 11.02
CA ARG A 34 -18.24 -3.00 10.16
C ARG A 34 -18.03 -1.48 10.05
N SER A 35 -16.78 -1.02 10.05
CA SER A 35 -16.44 0.40 10.05
C SER A 35 -14.99 0.62 9.62
N THR A 36 -14.74 1.72 8.93
CA THR A 36 -13.40 2.22 8.58
C THR A 36 -12.90 3.29 9.57
N SER A 37 -13.58 3.48 10.71
CA SER A 37 -13.19 4.45 11.71
C SER A 37 -11.80 4.14 12.29
N GLY A 38 -10.96 5.16 12.41
CA GLY A 38 -9.58 5.04 12.88
C GLY A 38 -8.53 5.00 11.77
N THR A 39 -8.96 4.91 10.52
CA THR A 39 -8.07 4.90 9.36
C THR A 39 -8.49 5.91 8.30
N THR A 40 -7.54 6.36 7.50
CA THR A 40 -7.82 7.27 6.37
C THR A 40 -7.90 6.49 5.06
N ILE A 41 -8.81 6.94 4.18
CA ILE A 41 -8.92 6.43 2.79
C ILE A 41 -7.66 6.69 1.97
N ASP A 42 -6.79 7.62 2.40
CA ASP A 42 -5.57 7.99 1.70
C ASP A 42 -4.71 6.77 1.31
N TYR A 43 -4.55 5.82 2.24
CA TYR A 43 -3.75 4.62 2.04
C TYR A 43 -4.28 3.73 0.91
N PRO A 44 -5.54 3.23 0.95
CA PRO A 44 -6.07 2.44 -0.16
C PRO A 44 -6.25 3.26 -1.44
N PHE A 45 -6.61 4.54 -1.38
CA PHE A 45 -6.79 5.41 -2.54
C PHE A 45 -5.51 5.48 -3.39
N ILE A 46 -4.38 5.83 -2.76
CA ILE A 46 -3.14 6.00 -3.51
C ILE A 46 -2.55 4.65 -3.96
N ASN A 47 -2.75 3.58 -3.18
CA ASN A 47 -2.28 2.25 -3.55
C ASN A 47 -3.01 1.68 -4.77
N VAL A 48 -4.29 1.98 -4.99
CA VAL A 48 -4.98 1.58 -6.23
C VAL A 48 -4.26 2.12 -7.46
N LEU A 49 -3.93 3.43 -7.47
CA LEU A 49 -3.18 4.03 -8.57
C LEU A 49 -1.77 3.42 -8.70
N GLY A 50 -1.08 3.24 -7.57
CA GLY A 50 0.27 2.67 -7.55
C GLY A 50 0.31 1.25 -8.12
N PHE A 51 -0.56 0.35 -7.66
CA PHE A 51 -0.59 -1.03 -8.14
C PHE A 51 -1.16 -1.17 -9.55
N ALA A 52 -2.06 -0.27 -9.99
CA ALA A 52 -2.46 -0.22 -11.39
C ALA A 52 -1.28 0.16 -12.30
N ALA A 53 -0.50 1.18 -11.92
CA ALA A 53 0.69 1.59 -12.65
C ALA A 53 1.77 0.49 -12.64
N TYR A 54 1.93 -0.22 -11.51
CA TYR A 54 2.86 -1.34 -11.39
C TYR A 54 2.45 -2.53 -12.26
N LEU A 55 1.17 -2.88 -12.27
CA LEU A 55 0.63 -3.95 -13.11
C LEU A 55 0.83 -3.61 -14.59
N ALA A 56 0.48 -2.39 -15.00
CA ALA A 56 0.64 -1.93 -16.38
C ALA A 56 2.10 -1.95 -16.84
N SER A 57 3.01 -1.38 -16.04
CA SER A 57 4.44 -1.35 -16.37
C SER A 57 5.07 -2.75 -16.42
N SER A 58 4.75 -3.61 -15.44
CA SER A 58 5.26 -4.98 -15.39
C SER A 58 4.73 -5.83 -16.55
N ALA A 59 3.42 -5.73 -16.85
CA ALA A 59 2.82 -6.43 -17.98
C ALA A 59 3.39 -5.96 -19.32
N ALA A 60 3.63 -4.66 -19.49
CA ALA A 60 4.26 -4.11 -20.69
C ALA A 60 5.70 -4.62 -20.88
N LEU A 61 6.52 -4.61 -19.82
CA LEU A 61 7.90 -5.13 -19.86
C LEU A 61 7.96 -6.64 -20.12
N LEU A 62 6.95 -7.40 -19.67
CA LEU A 62 6.92 -8.86 -19.84
C LEU A 62 6.37 -9.28 -21.21
N TYR A 63 5.24 -8.71 -21.63
CA TYR A 63 4.47 -9.21 -22.77
C TYR A 63 4.62 -8.40 -24.06
N SER A 64 4.89 -7.10 -23.99
CA SER A 64 4.93 -6.26 -25.21
C SER A 64 6.24 -6.46 -25.98
N PRO A 65 6.21 -7.00 -27.21
CA PRO A 65 7.43 -7.16 -28.01
C PRO A 65 8.10 -5.81 -28.31
N THR A 66 7.30 -4.76 -28.53
CA THR A 66 7.78 -3.40 -28.80
C THR A 66 8.56 -2.83 -27.62
N VAL A 67 7.97 -2.86 -26.41
CA VAL A 67 8.63 -2.32 -25.21
C VAL A 67 9.90 -3.11 -24.89
N ARG A 68 9.90 -4.43 -25.10
CA ARG A 68 11.08 -5.28 -24.90
C ARG A 68 12.19 -4.98 -25.90
N ALA A 69 11.86 -4.75 -27.16
CA ALA A 69 12.84 -4.34 -28.18
C ALA A 69 13.44 -2.96 -27.86
N GLN A 70 12.61 -2.00 -27.46
CA GLN A 70 13.06 -0.67 -27.02
C GLN A 70 13.95 -0.76 -25.78
N TYR A 71 13.59 -1.61 -24.82
CA TYR A 71 14.41 -1.87 -23.63
C TYR A 71 15.77 -2.44 -24.01
N ALA A 72 15.80 -3.45 -24.89
CA ALA A 72 17.04 -4.05 -25.37
C ALA A 72 17.92 -3.01 -26.09
N ALA A 73 17.33 -2.13 -26.90
CA ALA A 73 18.08 -1.05 -27.56
C ALA A 73 18.75 -0.10 -26.56
N ARG A 74 18.08 0.22 -25.45
CA ARG A 74 18.58 1.14 -24.41
C ARG A 74 19.50 0.49 -23.39
N HIS A 75 19.44 -0.84 -23.24
CA HIS A 75 20.20 -1.62 -22.25
C HIS A 75 21.11 -2.67 -22.91
N HIS A 76 21.80 -2.31 -24.00
CA HIS A 76 22.85 -3.13 -24.63
C HIS A 76 22.42 -4.57 -24.98
N GLY A 77 21.19 -4.75 -25.45
CA GLY A 77 20.63 -6.05 -25.88
C GLY A 77 20.02 -6.88 -24.74
N LEU A 78 20.01 -6.38 -23.50
CA LEU A 78 19.45 -7.11 -22.36
C LEU A 78 17.92 -7.15 -22.39
N ALA A 79 17.35 -8.26 -21.90
CA ALA A 79 15.92 -8.37 -21.69
C ALA A 79 15.51 -7.77 -20.33
N PRO A 80 14.30 -7.20 -20.20
CA PRO A 80 13.76 -6.83 -18.90
C PRO A 80 13.77 -8.01 -17.93
N THR A 81 14.11 -7.75 -16.67
CA THR A 81 14.17 -8.78 -15.62
C THR A 81 12.81 -9.12 -15.01
N VAL A 82 11.73 -8.49 -15.49
CA VAL A 82 10.36 -8.69 -14.99
C VAL A 82 9.91 -10.12 -15.30
N GLN A 83 9.31 -10.77 -14.30
CA GLN A 83 8.81 -12.14 -14.39
C GLN A 83 7.29 -12.20 -14.19
N LEU A 84 6.69 -13.37 -14.47
CA LEU A 84 5.25 -13.58 -14.33
C LEU A 84 4.76 -13.34 -12.89
N ASN A 85 5.55 -13.74 -11.90
CA ASN A 85 5.23 -13.51 -10.48
C ASN A 85 5.09 -12.02 -10.14
N ASP A 86 5.84 -11.12 -10.79
CA ASP A 86 5.73 -9.68 -10.56
C ASP A 86 4.37 -9.15 -11.03
N VAL A 87 3.90 -9.62 -12.19
CA VAL A 87 2.59 -9.28 -12.74
C VAL A 87 1.47 -9.85 -11.86
N LEU A 88 1.58 -11.11 -11.44
CA LEU A 88 0.58 -11.74 -10.57
C LEU A 88 0.52 -11.05 -9.19
N PHE A 89 1.67 -10.70 -8.61
CA PHE A 89 1.74 -9.94 -7.36
C PHE A 89 1.12 -8.55 -7.51
N ALA A 90 1.42 -7.83 -8.59
CA ALA A 90 0.84 -6.52 -8.88
C ALA A 90 -0.69 -6.60 -9.00
N LEU A 91 -1.20 -7.61 -9.72
CA LEU A 91 -2.63 -7.86 -9.88
C LEU A 91 -3.30 -8.17 -8.54
N HIS A 92 -2.70 -9.08 -7.77
CA HIS A 92 -3.17 -9.43 -6.43
C HIS A 92 -3.27 -8.19 -5.53
N ALA A 93 -2.19 -7.41 -5.42
CA ALA A 93 -2.15 -6.21 -4.61
C ALA A 93 -3.14 -5.14 -5.09
N LEU A 94 -3.36 -5.01 -6.39
CA LEU A 94 -4.37 -4.13 -6.96
C LEU A 94 -5.78 -4.55 -6.54
N VAL A 95 -6.11 -5.84 -6.66
CA VAL A 95 -7.42 -6.38 -6.26
C VAL A 95 -7.69 -6.12 -4.78
N LEU A 96 -6.73 -6.42 -3.90
CA LEU A 96 -6.88 -6.18 -2.46
C LEU A 96 -6.97 -4.67 -2.13
N SER A 97 -6.24 -3.82 -2.86
CA SER A 97 -6.34 -2.37 -2.72
C SER A 97 -7.70 -1.84 -3.15
N LEU A 98 -8.28 -2.38 -4.24
CA LEU A 98 -9.63 -2.05 -4.70
C LEU A 98 -10.70 -2.50 -3.71
N ILE A 99 -10.57 -3.72 -3.16
CA ILE A 99 -11.45 -4.21 -2.10
C ILE A 99 -11.40 -3.25 -0.90
N THR A 100 -10.20 -2.91 -0.43
CA THR A 100 -10.03 -1.99 0.70
C THR A 100 -10.55 -0.59 0.38
N ALA A 101 -10.35 -0.06 -0.84
CA ALA A 101 -10.89 1.23 -1.25
C ALA A 101 -12.42 1.23 -1.32
N SER A 102 -13.02 0.13 -1.79
CA SER A 102 -14.49 -0.03 -1.85
C SER A 102 -15.13 0.01 -0.47
N GLN A 103 -14.42 -0.40 0.58
CA GLN A 103 -14.88 -0.30 1.97
C GLN A 103 -15.03 1.14 2.47
N TYR A 104 -14.44 2.12 1.77
CA TYR A 104 -14.61 3.54 2.08
C TYR A 104 -15.59 4.22 1.12
N PHE A 105 -15.43 4.03 -0.20
CA PHE A 105 -16.29 4.68 -1.19
C PHE A 105 -17.69 4.08 -1.27
N CYS A 106 -17.82 2.77 -1.05
CA CYS A 106 -19.07 2.02 -1.09
C CYS A 106 -19.41 1.43 0.29
N ALA A 107 -18.99 2.11 1.37
CA ALA A 107 -19.09 1.62 2.74
C ALA A 107 -20.54 1.24 3.10
N GLN A 108 -21.50 2.11 2.80
CA GLN A 108 -22.92 1.88 3.11
C GLN A 108 -23.61 0.96 2.10
N SER A 109 -23.33 1.11 0.81
CA SER A 109 -24.08 0.43 -0.26
C SER A 109 -23.67 -1.03 -0.45
N LEU A 110 -22.37 -1.33 -0.42
CA LEU A 110 -21.84 -2.68 -0.67
C LEU A 110 -21.52 -3.44 0.62
N TRP A 111 -21.05 -2.72 1.64
CA TRP A 111 -20.49 -3.35 2.85
C TRP A 111 -21.37 -3.21 4.10
N ASN A 112 -22.41 -2.36 4.07
CA ASN A 112 -23.27 -2.04 5.23
C ASN A 112 -22.46 -1.58 6.46
N PHE A 113 -21.42 -0.78 6.24
CA PHE A 113 -20.58 -0.24 7.31
C PHE A 113 -21.17 1.02 7.94
N TYR A 114 -20.89 1.22 9.22
CA TYR A 114 -21.23 2.44 9.94
C TYR A 114 -20.47 3.65 9.37
N PRO A 115 -21.11 4.83 9.27
CA PRO A 115 -20.44 6.05 8.83
C PRO A 115 -19.17 6.33 9.63
N ALA A 116 -18.08 6.62 8.93
CA ALA A 116 -16.79 6.94 9.53
C ALA A 116 -16.26 8.28 8.96
N PRO A 117 -15.56 9.08 9.78
CA PRO A 117 -14.80 10.23 9.27
C PRO A 117 -13.59 9.75 8.45
N GLY A 118 -13.02 10.63 7.62
CA GLY A 118 -11.79 10.30 6.86
C GLY A 118 -12.01 9.50 5.57
N THR A 119 -13.24 9.46 5.06
CA THR A 119 -13.60 8.79 3.79
C THR A 119 -13.33 9.63 2.54
N ARG A 120 -12.74 10.83 2.69
CA ARG A 120 -12.34 11.69 1.58
C ARG A 120 -10.81 11.75 1.49
N PRO A 121 -10.21 11.47 0.32
CA PRO A 121 -8.77 11.59 0.15
C PRO A 121 -8.27 13.00 0.48
N SER A 122 -7.15 13.08 1.18
CA SER A 122 -6.50 14.33 1.51
C SER A 122 -6.02 15.06 0.26
N ARG A 123 -6.00 16.39 0.31
CA ARG A 123 -5.52 17.23 -0.81
C ARG A 123 -4.09 16.89 -1.22
N ALA A 124 -3.25 16.50 -0.26
CA ALA A 124 -1.88 16.07 -0.53
C ALA A 124 -1.84 14.79 -1.38
N MET A 125 -2.61 13.76 -1.01
CA MET A 125 -2.66 12.51 -1.78
C MET A 125 -3.35 12.66 -3.12
N VAL A 126 -4.39 13.48 -3.22
CA VAL A 126 -4.97 13.85 -4.52
C VAL A 126 -3.92 14.55 -5.39
N GLY A 127 -3.18 15.51 -4.84
CA GLY A 127 -2.09 16.19 -5.55
C GLY A 127 -1.01 15.23 -6.06
N VAL A 128 -0.57 14.28 -5.23
CA VAL A 128 0.37 13.22 -5.65
C VAL A 128 -0.24 12.35 -6.75
N ALA A 129 -1.48 11.90 -6.59
CA ALA A 129 -2.15 11.05 -7.58
C ALA A 129 -2.29 11.77 -8.94
N THR A 130 -2.76 13.02 -8.93
CA THR A 130 -2.88 13.85 -10.13
C THR A 130 -1.51 14.11 -10.74
N GLY A 131 -0.48 14.42 -9.94
CA GLY A 131 0.88 14.62 -10.41
C GLY A 131 1.45 13.38 -11.13
N CYS A 132 1.25 12.18 -10.55
CA CYS A 132 1.62 10.92 -11.18
C CYS A 132 0.91 10.71 -12.52
N VAL A 133 -0.40 10.92 -12.58
CA VAL A 133 -1.19 10.77 -13.81
C VAL A 133 -0.73 11.77 -14.88
N LEU A 134 -0.55 13.05 -14.52
CA LEU A 134 -0.06 14.08 -15.43
C LEU A 134 1.35 13.78 -15.94
N ALA A 135 2.25 13.27 -15.10
CA ALA A 135 3.59 12.87 -15.51
C ALA A 135 3.55 11.76 -16.56
N VAL A 136 2.73 10.72 -16.35
CA VAL A 136 2.54 9.64 -17.33
C VAL A 136 1.96 10.17 -18.64
N LEU A 137 0.93 11.02 -18.58
CA LEU A 137 0.33 11.64 -19.76
C LEU A 137 1.31 12.54 -20.52
N ALA A 138 2.14 13.30 -19.80
CA ALA A 138 3.18 14.13 -20.41
C ALA A 138 4.23 13.27 -21.12
N THR A 139 4.69 12.19 -20.49
CA THR A 139 5.62 11.26 -21.16
C THR A 139 5.01 10.58 -22.38
N TYR A 140 3.72 10.24 -22.33
CA TYR A 140 2.99 9.72 -23.48
C TYR A 140 2.91 10.75 -24.62
N ALA A 141 2.60 12.01 -24.30
CA ALA A 141 2.56 13.08 -25.29
C ALA A 141 3.94 13.29 -25.96
N LEU A 142 5.03 13.21 -25.20
CA LEU A 142 6.40 13.31 -25.73
C LEU A 142 6.73 12.12 -26.64
N ALA A 143 6.38 10.89 -26.24
CA ALA A 143 6.58 9.70 -27.06
C ALA A 143 5.75 9.75 -28.35
N ALA A 144 4.49 10.17 -28.27
CA ALA A 144 3.61 10.33 -29.43
C ALA A 144 4.11 11.43 -30.38
N HIS A 145 4.63 12.54 -29.84
CA HIS A 145 5.24 13.60 -30.64
C HIS A 145 6.49 13.10 -31.37
N ALA A 146 7.37 12.37 -30.69
CA ALA A 146 8.54 11.76 -31.31
C ALA A 146 8.13 10.78 -32.43
N ALA A 147 7.13 9.93 -32.16
CA ALA A 147 6.54 9.00 -33.13
C ALA A 147 5.99 9.69 -34.39
N SER A 148 5.51 10.94 -34.27
CA SER A 148 4.99 11.72 -35.40
C SER A 148 6.06 12.37 -36.27
N SER A 149 7.33 12.37 -35.84
CA SER A 149 8.42 12.94 -36.61
C SER A 149 8.77 12.07 -37.82
N SER A 150 9.13 12.70 -38.95
CA SER A 150 9.47 11.99 -40.20
C SER A 150 10.87 11.36 -40.20
N TYR A 151 11.63 11.51 -39.12
CA TYR A 151 12.98 10.99 -38.99
C TYR A 151 12.96 9.58 -38.38
N PRO A 152 13.88 8.68 -38.76
CA PRO A 152 13.99 7.38 -38.13
C PRO A 152 14.25 7.55 -36.63
N LEU A 153 13.35 7.02 -35.81
CA LEU A 153 13.47 7.06 -34.37
C LEU A 153 14.49 6.04 -33.91
N ASP A 154 15.51 6.50 -33.21
CA ASP A 154 16.40 5.62 -32.45
C ASP A 154 15.79 5.38 -31.05
N PRO A 155 15.29 4.16 -30.75
CA PRO A 155 14.74 3.86 -29.44
C PRO A 155 15.75 3.97 -28.30
N ALA A 156 17.06 3.96 -28.59
CA ALA A 156 18.08 4.10 -27.56
C ALA A 156 18.09 5.51 -26.96
N SER A 157 17.80 6.55 -27.75
CA SER A 157 17.88 7.96 -27.32
C SER A 157 16.57 8.74 -27.38
N ALA A 158 15.61 8.34 -28.22
CA ALA A 158 14.35 9.04 -28.39
C ALA A 158 13.31 8.68 -27.32
N TRP A 159 12.31 9.55 -27.17
CA TRP A 159 11.10 9.25 -26.40
C TRP A 159 10.30 8.15 -27.08
N CYS A 160 9.95 7.10 -26.34
CA CYS A 160 9.21 5.96 -26.86
C CYS A 160 8.27 5.36 -25.79
N GLU A 161 7.53 4.31 -26.16
CA GLU A 161 6.60 3.62 -25.25
C GLU A 161 7.28 3.14 -23.95
N LEU A 162 8.56 2.77 -24.02
CA LEU A 162 9.35 2.41 -22.84
C LEU A 162 9.40 3.55 -21.79
N ASP A 163 9.45 4.81 -22.21
CA ASP A 163 9.52 5.95 -21.28
C ASP A 163 8.19 6.14 -20.53
N VAL A 164 7.06 5.84 -21.17
CA VAL A 164 5.74 5.82 -20.52
C VAL A 164 5.67 4.70 -19.49
N VAL A 165 6.21 3.53 -19.82
CA VAL A 165 6.33 2.37 -18.92
C VAL A 165 7.19 2.72 -17.70
N TYR A 166 8.32 3.40 -17.90
CA TYR A 166 9.16 3.89 -16.80
C TYR A 166 8.45 4.94 -15.95
N ALA A 167 7.73 5.89 -16.56
CA ALA A 167 6.94 6.88 -15.82
C ALA A 167 5.90 6.21 -14.90
N ALA A 168 5.21 5.17 -15.37
CA ALA A 168 4.28 4.39 -14.56
C ALA A 168 5.00 3.64 -13.41
N GLY A 169 6.18 3.07 -13.67
CA GLY A 169 7.03 2.46 -12.64
C GLY A 169 7.47 3.46 -11.56
N TYR A 170 7.89 4.67 -11.96
CA TYR A 170 8.26 5.73 -11.03
C TYR A 170 7.06 6.29 -10.25
N ALA A 171 5.86 6.33 -10.84
CA ALA A 171 4.66 6.67 -10.11
C ALA A 171 4.39 5.67 -8.97
N LYS A 172 4.51 4.36 -9.22
CA LYS A 172 4.43 3.33 -8.17
C LYS A 172 5.49 3.55 -7.08
N LEU A 173 6.72 3.87 -7.48
CA LEU A 173 7.82 4.13 -6.55
C LEU A 173 7.47 5.30 -5.62
N LEU A 174 7.12 6.46 -6.17
CA LEU A 174 6.74 7.65 -5.40
C LEU A 174 5.60 7.35 -4.42
N ILE A 175 4.55 6.68 -4.91
CA ILE A 175 3.40 6.29 -4.09
C ILE A 175 3.82 5.44 -2.90
N THR A 176 4.74 4.50 -3.11
CA THR A 176 5.23 3.61 -2.05
C THR A 176 5.96 4.39 -0.94
N LEU A 177 6.63 5.49 -1.28
CA LEU A 177 7.35 6.35 -0.32
C LEU A 177 6.40 7.21 0.53
N VAL A 178 5.21 7.54 0.02
CA VAL A 178 4.31 8.49 0.69
C VAL A 178 3.05 7.85 1.28
N LYS A 179 2.68 6.63 0.86
CA LYS A 179 1.38 5.98 1.16
C LYS A 179 1.01 5.94 2.65
N TYR A 180 1.99 5.81 3.54
CA TYR A 180 1.76 5.67 4.98
C TYR A 180 1.73 7.00 5.73
N THR A 181 2.28 8.09 5.15
CA THR A 181 2.37 9.41 5.79
C THR A 181 1.04 9.90 6.39
N PRO A 182 -0.08 9.84 5.65
CA PRO A 182 -1.34 10.38 6.17
C PRO A 182 -1.82 9.62 7.41
N GLN A 183 -1.65 8.29 7.45
CA GLN A 183 -2.04 7.48 8.59
C GLN A 183 -1.17 7.75 9.82
N VAL A 184 0.15 7.93 9.65
CA VAL A 184 1.04 8.35 10.76
C VAL A 184 0.55 9.65 11.39
N VAL A 185 0.19 10.63 10.56
CA VAL A 185 -0.32 11.94 11.02
C VAL A 185 -1.67 11.81 11.71
N VAL A 186 -2.59 11.01 11.14
CA VAL A 186 -3.91 10.76 11.74
C VAL A 186 -3.77 10.09 13.11
N ASN A 187 -2.92 9.07 13.23
CA ASN A 187 -2.65 8.40 14.50
C ASN A 187 -2.09 9.38 15.55
N ALA A 188 -1.15 10.23 15.15
CA ALA A 188 -0.54 11.23 16.04
C ALA A 188 -1.56 12.27 16.52
N ARG A 189 -2.44 12.75 15.62
CA ARG A 189 -3.51 13.72 15.94
C ARG A 189 -4.59 13.10 16.83
N ALA A 190 -4.99 11.88 16.54
CA ALA A 190 -5.97 11.14 17.32
C ALA A 190 -5.41 10.63 18.66
N ARG A 191 -4.07 10.62 18.81
CA ARG A 191 -3.34 9.94 19.90
C ARG A 191 -3.87 8.51 20.12
N SER A 192 -4.05 7.80 19.02
CA SER A 192 -4.63 6.46 18.98
C SER A 192 -4.28 5.78 17.66
N THR A 193 -4.06 4.48 17.69
CA THR A 193 -3.92 3.62 16.51
C THR A 193 -5.13 2.70 16.33
N VAL A 194 -6.19 2.89 17.11
CA VAL A 194 -7.37 2.03 17.09
C VAL A 194 -7.99 2.04 15.70
N GLY A 195 -8.18 0.85 15.13
CA GLY A 195 -8.72 0.67 13.78
C GLY A 195 -7.67 0.55 12.68
N TRP A 196 -6.41 0.87 12.95
CA TRP A 196 -5.28 0.56 12.08
C TRP A 196 -4.72 -0.83 12.42
N SER A 197 -4.59 -1.70 11.41
CA SER A 197 -4.16 -3.07 11.60
C SER A 197 -2.65 -3.15 11.83
N ILE A 198 -2.26 -3.38 13.08
CA ILE A 198 -0.84 -3.62 13.43
C ILE A 198 -0.34 -4.96 12.91
N SER A 199 -1.22 -5.95 12.72
CA SER A 199 -0.84 -7.21 12.07
C SER A 199 -0.33 -6.97 10.64
N GLN A 200 -0.92 -6.04 9.89
CA GLN A 200 -0.39 -5.64 8.58
C GLN A 200 1.02 -5.05 8.72
N VAL A 201 1.21 -4.12 9.67
CA VAL A 201 2.51 -3.47 9.93
C VAL A 201 3.59 -4.50 10.30
N VAL A 202 3.27 -5.45 11.16
CA VAL A 202 4.20 -6.51 11.57
C VAL A 202 4.56 -7.42 10.39
N LEU A 203 3.59 -7.81 9.56
CA LEU A 203 3.85 -8.60 8.36
C LEU A 203 4.72 -7.84 7.36
N ASP A 204 4.48 -6.54 7.17
CA ASP A 204 5.28 -5.67 6.29
C ASP A 204 6.72 -5.56 6.80
N LEU A 205 6.89 -5.34 8.11
CA LEU A 205 8.21 -5.26 8.77
C LEU A 205 9.00 -6.57 8.68
N VAL A 206 8.35 -7.72 8.96
CA VAL A 206 8.98 -9.04 8.85
C VAL A 206 9.36 -9.33 7.40
N GLY A 207 8.49 -9.00 6.44
CA GLY A 207 8.80 -9.10 5.01
C GLY A 207 10.01 -8.26 4.62
N GLY A 208 10.03 -6.98 5.01
CA GLY A 208 11.16 -6.07 4.75
C GLY A 208 12.48 -6.56 5.36
N PHE A 209 12.45 -6.98 6.63
CA PHE A 209 13.63 -7.49 7.32
C PHE A 209 14.20 -8.76 6.64
N LEU A 210 13.34 -9.75 6.36
CA LEU A 210 13.76 -10.99 5.71
C LEU A 210 14.24 -10.79 4.28
N SER A 211 13.69 -9.80 3.56
CA SER A 211 14.17 -9.41 2.23
C SER A 211 15.59 -8.84 2.27
N LEU A 212 15.89 -7.97 3.25
CA LEU A 212 17.25 -7.46 3.44
C LEU A 212 18.22 -8.54 3.91
N LEU A 213 17.77 -9.45 4.78
CA LEU A 213 18.57 -10.58 5.21
C LEU A 213 18.92 -11.49 4.04
N GLN A 214 17.97 -11.80 3.15
CA GLN A 214 18.25 -12.58 1.94
C GLN A 214 19.31 -11.89 1.07
N LEU A 215 19.14 -10.59 0.82
CA LEU A 215 20.08 -9.80 0.03
C LEU A 215 21.49 -9.84 0.63
N ALA A 216 21.62 -9.68 1.95
CA ALA A 216 22.90 -9.76 2.64
C ALA A 216 23.54 -11.16 2.52
N LEU A 217 22.75 -12.22 2.66
CA LEU A 217 23.22 -13.60 2.51
C LEU A 217 23.70 -13.89 1.08
N ASP A 218 22.95 -13.45 0.07
CA ASP A 218 23.30 -13.68 -1.33
C ASP A 218 24.56 -12.89 -1.73
N SER A 219 24.67 -11.63 -1.31
CA SER A 219 25.89 -10.83 -1.53
C SER A 219 27.11 -11.39 -0.82
N TYR A 220 26.94 -11.87 0.42
CA TYR A 220 28.02 -12.53 1.15
C TYR A 220 28.51 -13.79 0.42
N ARG A 221 27.59 -14.62 -0.09
CA ARG A 221 27.92 -15.84 -0.84
C ARG A 221 28.58 -15.57 -2.18
N GLN A 222 28.20 -14.49 -2.85
CA GLN A 222 28.78 -14.09 -4.14
C GLN A 222 30.13 -13.37 -3.96
N HIS A 223 30.55 -13.10 -2.72
CA HIS A 223 31.67 -12.21 -2.39
C HIS A 223 31.57 -10.85 -3.10
N ASP A 224 30.35 -10.44 -3.44
CA ASP A 224 30.06 -9.25 -4.21
C ASP A 224 28.91 -8.46 -3.56
N TRP A 225 29.28 -7.31 -3.01
CA TRP A 225 28.36 -6.36 -2.40
C TRP A 225 27.83 -5.34 -3.40
N SER A 226 28.27 -5.41 -4.66
CA SER A 226 27.77 -4.56 -5.74
C SER A 226 26.26 -4.71 -5.93
N GLY A 227 25.67 -5.86 -5.57
CA GLY A 227 24.22 -6.05 -5.54
C GLY A 227 23.49 -5.21 -4.46
N VAL A 228 24.17 -4.89 -3.35
CA VAL A 228 23.64 -4.04 -2.27
C VAL A 228 23.79 -2.55 -2.61
N SER A 229 24.94 -2.15 -3.16
CA SER A 229 25.22 -0.76 -3.56
C SER A 229 24.68 -0.38 -4.94
N GLY A 230 24.45 -1.37 -5.82
CA GLY A 230 24.11 -1.21 -7.23
C GLY A 230 22.61 -1.01 -7.50
N ASN A 231 21.76 -1.14 -6.48
CA ASN A 231 20.34 -0.81 -6.58
C ASN A 231 19.86 0.04 -5.38
N PRO A 232 20.29 1.32 -5.31
CA PRO A 232 19.93 2.22 -4.21
C PRO A 232 18.41 2.43 -4.10
N VAL A 233 17.66 2.25 -5.19
CA VAL A 233 16.20 2.35 -5.21
C VAL A 233 15.54 1.20 -4.43
N LYS A 234 15.99 -0.04 -4.61
CA LYS A 234 15.47 -1.21 -3.88
C LYS A 234 15.83 -1.13 -2.39
N LEU A 235 17.03 -0.67 -2.07
CA LEU A 235 17.45 -0.41 -0.69
C LEU A 235 16.59 0.70 -0.06
N ALA A 236 16.37 1.82 -0.76
CA ALA A 236 15.52 2.92 -0.29
C ALA A 236 14.06 2.49 -0.06
N LEU A 237 13.49 1.69 -0.97
CA LEU A 237 12.12 1.17 -0.88
C LEU A 237 11.89 0.31 0.37
N GLY A 238 12.74 -0.70 0.59
CA GLY A 238 12.62 -1.58 1.76
C GLY A 238 12.83 -0.81 3.06
N ASN A 239 13.80 0.10 3.10
CA ASN A 239 14.07 0.92 4.28
C ASN A 239 12.97 1.95 4.56
N ALA A 240 12.35 2.54 3.54
CA ALA A 240 11.24 3.48 3.72
C ALA A 240 10.03 2.79 4.36
N SER A 241 9.70 1.56 3.93
CA SER A 241 8.61 0.79 4.53
C SER A 241 8.91 0.46 5.99
N MET A 242 10.08 -0.11 6.28
CA MET A 242 10.47 -0.45 7.66
C MET A 242 10.53 0.78 8.58
N LEU A 243 10.86 1.97 8.04
CA LEU A 243 10.80 3.23 8.78
C LEU A 243 9.37 3.55 9.22
N TYR A 244 8.40 3.51 8.29
CA TYR A 244 6.99 3.69 8.63
C TYR A 244 6.51 2.63 9.61
N ASP A 245 6.89 1.38 9.40
CA ASP A 245 6.50 0.29 10.28
C ASP A 245 7.03 0.52 11.70
N SER A 246 8.30 0.93 11.83
CA SER A 246 8.89 1.31 13.12
C SER A 246 8.13 2.45 13.79
N VAL A 247 7.73 3.48 13.03
CA VAL A 247 6.90 4.59 13.55
C VAL A 247 5.55 4.07 14.03
N PHE A 248 4.87 3.20 13.27
CA PHE A 248 3.60 2.62 13.70
C PHE A 248 3.74 1.73 14.92
N MET A 249 4.81 0.95 15.02
CA MET A 249 5.12 0.12 16.20
C MET A 249 5.33 0.99 17.44
N VAL A 250 6.08 2.09 17.32
CA VAL A 250 6.26 3.07 18.41
C VAL A 250 4.93 3.75 18.77
N GLN A 251 4.14 4.18 17.78
CA GLN A 251 2.82 4.76 18.04
C GLN A 251 1.91 3.79 18.79
N HIS A 252 1.91 2.51 18.43
CA HIS A 252 1.02 1.51 19.00
C HIS A 252 1.46 1.04 20.39
N TYR A 253 2.71 0.55 20.52
CA TYR A 253 3.17 -0.11 21.73
C TYR A 253 3.75 0.85 22.78
N VAL A 254 4.27 2.01 22.36
CA VAL A 254 4.96 2.94 23.27
C VAL A 254 4.10 4.17 23.56
N LEU A 255 3.59 4.84 22.53
CA LEU A 255 2.90 6.13 22.71
C LEU A 255 1.43 5.98 23.08
N TYR A 256 0.71 5.02 22.48
CA TYR A 256 -0.75 4.86 22.64
C TYR A 256 -1.19 3.45 23.13
N PRO A 257 -0.48 2.77 24.06
CA PRO A 257 -0.77 1.38 24.41
C PRO A 257 -2.16 1.18 25.04
N HIS A 258 -2.59 2.05 25.95
CA HIS A 258 -3.81 1.87 26.74
C HIS A 258 -5.11 2.21 25.99
N ARG A 259 -5.02 2.65 24.72
CA ARG A 259 -6.18 2.90 23.87
C ARG A 259 -6.36 1.82 22.82
N ALA A 260 -5.34 0.98 22.57
CA ALA A 260 -5.46 -0.18 21.68
C ALA A 260 -6.46 -1.23 22.22
N ASP A 261 -6.54 -1.37 23.55
CA ASP A 261 -7.37 -2.36 24.26
C ASP A 261 -8.79 -1.87 24.59
N ALA A 262 -9.23 -0.74 24.03
CA ALA A 262 -10.62 -0.31 24.19
C ALA A 262 -11.54 -1.36 23.55
N HIS A 263 -12.04 -2.27 24.40
CA HIS A 263 -13.04 -3.27 24.08
C HIS A 263 -14.17 -2.56 23.34
N TRP A 264 -14.35 -2.90 22.07
CA TRP A 264 -15.52 -2.46 21.34
C TRP A 264 -16.72 -2.99 22.12
N PRO A 265 -17.69 -2.15 22.51
CA PRO A 265 -18.95 -2.71 22.96
C PRO A 265 -19.41 -3.61 21.82
N ASP A 266 -19.61 -4.90 22.12
CA ASP A 266 -20.14 -5.85 21.16
C ASP A 266 -21.32 -5.18 20.44
N VAL A 267 -21.27 -5.18 19.11
CA VAL A 267 -22.38 -4.73 18.26
C VAL A 267 -23.60 -5.66 18.41
N GLU A 268 -23.54 -6.61 19.37
CA GLU A 268 -24.61 -7.46 19.88
C GLU A 268 -25.16 -6.99 21.23
N ALA A 269 -25.25 -5.68 21.48
CA ALA A 269 -26.30 -5.18 22.36
C ALA A 269 -27.57 -4.98 21.50
N PRO A 270 -28.48 -5.96 21.36
CA PRO A 270 -29.76 -5.71 20.75
C PRO A 270 -30.45 -4.55 21.47
N LEU A 271 -31.11 -3.71 20.68
CA LEU A 271 -31.97 -2.58 21.06
C LEU A 271 -33.17 -3.02 21.94
N LEU A 272 -32.92 -3.64 23.08
CA LEU A 272 -33.92 -4.12 24.05
C LEU A 272 -33.74 -3.50 25.44
N GLU A 273 -33.13 -2.32 25.52
CA GLU A 273 -33.45 -1.40 26.61
C GLU A 273 -34.37 -0.32 26.03
N ALA A 274 -35.66 -0.64 25.99
CA ALA A 274 -36.68 0.40 25.95
C ALA A 274 -36.38 1.39 27.09
N PRO A 275 -36.55 2.72 26.88
CA PRO A 275 -36.42 3.66 27.97
C PRO A 275 -37.39 3.24 29.08
N ARG A 276 -36.86 2.87 30.26
CA ARG A 276 -37.71 2.74 31.44
C ARG A 276 -38.40 4.08 31.62
N ALA A 277 -39.73 4.07 31.50
CA ALA A 277 -40.55 5.24 31.77
C ALA A 277 -40.15 5.79 33.15
N PRO A 278 -39.98 7.10 33.31
CA PRO A 278 -39.74 7.67 34.63
C PRO A 278 -40.94 7.34 35.52
N ASP A 279 -40.65 6.75 36.68
CA ASP A 279 -41.62 6.42 37.73
C ASP A 279 -42.50 7.64 38.02
N ALA A 280 -43.72 7.62 37.50
CA ALA A 280 -44.76 8.58 37.81
C ALA A 280 -45.41 8.21 39.16
N ASP A 281 -44.64 8.22 40.26
CA ASP A 281 -45.23 8.05 41.59
C ASP A 281 -44.52 8.78 42.74
N LEU A 282 -43.95 9.96 42.48
CA LEU A 282 -43.45 10.85 43.54
C LEU A 282 -43.85 12.30 43.28
N GLY A 283 -45.14 12.60 43.47
CA GLY A 283 -45.61 13.99 43.38
C GLY A 283 -46.98 14.30 43.98
N ARG A 284 -47.72 13.32 44.52
CA ARG A 284 -49.07 13.52 45.05
C ARG A 284 -49.14 13.51 46.58
N ARG A 285 -48.18 14.17 47.25
CA ARG A 285 -48.27 14.50 48.69
C ARG A 285 -47.48 15.76 49.00
N ARG A 286 -48.08 16.94 48.77
CA ARG A 286 -47.80 18.22 49.47
C ARG A 286 -48.55 19.38 48.78
N ARG A 287 -49.85 19.52 49.03
CA ARG A 287 -50.59 20.80 49.04
C ARG A 287 -51.89 20.62 49.84
N LEU A 288 -51.76 20.54 51.16
CA LEU A 288 -52.79 20.89 52.14
C LEU A 288 -52.05 21.43 53.37
N SER A 289 -51.69 22.72 53.29
CA SER A 289 -51.41 23.64 54.38
C SER A 289 -51.21 25.02 53.77
#